data_AF-A0A830CKR8-F1
#
_entry.id   AF-A0A830CKR8-F1
#
_cell.length_a   1.000
_cell.length_b   1.000
_cell.length_c   1.000
_cell.angle_alpha   90.00
_cell.angle_beta   90.00
_cell.angle_gamma   90.00
#
_symmetry.space_group_name_H-M   'P 1'
#
loop_
_entity.id
_entity.type
_entity.pdbx_description
1 polymer ?
#
loop_
_entity_poly.entity_id
_entity_poly.type
_entity_poly.pdbx_seq_one_letter_code
_entity_poly.pdbx_strand_id
1 'polypeptide(L)'
;MFCVRLMQLELRWCRDLCCALNMERLFENRINDGVVLRERLGLPSTKTNAYRLVNSEGDRLSGLIVDLFGHEAVIASSAAWVEKYKQQIKDCISKISNVNHITWRPSIDILKEEGLDLSNSGDVDLSDSQKMAKVTLHDLNFLMTLIDSFPK
;
A
#
# COMPACT_ATOMS: atom_id res chain seq x y z
N MET A 1 4.72 17.88 11.06
CA MET A 1 3.60 17.30 11.85
C MET A 1 2.31 17.46 11.05
N PHE A 2 1.80 16.39 10.47
CA PHE A 2 0.48 16.40 9.85
C PHE A 2 -0.55 16.06 10.94
N CYS A 3 -1.19 17.08 11.51
CA CYS A 3 -2.12 16.86 12.63
C CYS A 3 -3.46 16.26 12.18
N VAL A 4 -3.80 16.39 10.90
CA VAL A 4 -5.05 15.92 10.31
C VAL A 4 -4.80 15.45 8.88
N ARG A 5 -5.38 14.30 8.52
CA ARG A 5 -5.46 13.82 7.13
C ARG A 5 -6.92 13.73 6.73
N LEU A 6 -7.28 14.41 5.64
CA LEU A 6 -8.65 14.41 5.15
C LEU A 6 -8.98 13.08 4.50
N MET A 7 -9.75 12.24 5.19
CA MET A 7 -10.14 10.94 4.65
C MET A 7 -11.38 11.03 3.77
N GLN A 8 -12.45 11.72 4.14
CA GLN A 8 -13.69 11.70 3.34
C GLN A 8 -14.37 13.06 3.34
N LEU A 9 -14.78 13.52 2.14
CA LEU A 9 -15.57 14.73 1.94
C LEU A 9 -17.06 14.43 2.05
N GLU A 10 -17.84 15.37 2.59
CA GLU A 10 -19.29 15.25 2.80
C GLU A 10 -20.06 14.85 1.52
N LEU A 11 -19.71 15.42 0.35
CA LEU A 11 -20.34 15.05 -0.93
C LEU A 11 -20.22 13.56 -1.28
N ARG A 12 -19.21 12.86 -0.72
CA ARG A 12 -19.03 11.41 -0.88
C ARG A 12 -19.64 10.61 0.26
N TRP A 13 -19.83 11.20 1.44
CA TRP A 13 -20.56 10.56 2.53
C TRP A 13 -21.97 10.15 2.09
N CYS A 14 -22.69 11.05 1.42
CA CYS A 14 -24.06 10.78 0.97
C CYS A 14 -24.15 9.70 -0.11
N ARG A 15 -23.05 9.39 -0.80
CA ARG A 15 -23.01 8.38 -1.87
C ARG A 15 -22.62 7.00 -1.37
N ASP A 16 -21.97 6.91 -0.21
CA ASP A 16 -21.51 5.66 0.38
C ASP A 16 -21.64 5.70 1.90
N LEU A 17 -22.90 5.61 2.35
CA LEU A 17 -23.28 5.61 3.77
C LEU A 17 -22.65 4.46 4.54
N CYS A 18 -22.33 3.35 3.87
CA CYS A 18 -21.68 2.20 4.48
C CYS A 18 -20.25 2.50 4.95
N CYS A 19 -19.58 3.50 4.37
CA CYS A 19 -18.24 3.95 4.73
C CYS A 19 -18.21 5.12 5.72
N ALA A 20 -19.36 5.76 6.00
CA ALA A 20 -19.43 6.91 6.88
C ALA A 20 -18.89 6.55 8.28
N LEU A 21 -17.83 7.23 8.71
CA LEU A 21 -17.10 6.97 9.97
C LEU A 21 -16.60 5.53 10.16
N ASN A 22 -16.58 4.71 9.11
CA ASN A 22 -16.08 3.35 9.16
C ASN A 22 -14.79 3.25 8.33
N MET A 23 -13.65 3.36 9.02
CA MET A 23 -12.33 3.34 8.37
C MET A 23 -12.06 2.06 7.59
N GLU A 24 -12.46 0.90 8.11
CA GLU A 24 -12.21 -0.40 7.48
C GLU A 24 -12.93 -0.52 6.14
N ARG A 25 -14.24 -0.25 6.14
CA ARG A 25 -15.01 -0.20 4.90
C ARG A 25 -14.52 0.88 3.95
N LEU A 26 -14.07 2.03 4.48
CA LEU A 26 -13.60 3.14 3.66
C LEU A 26 -12.35 2.76 2.86
N PHE A 27 -11.34 2.16 3.49
CA PHE A 27 -10.15 1.76 2.75
C PHE A 27 -10.39 0.52 1.90
N GLU A 28 -11.23 -0.43 2.33
CA GLU A 28 -11.59 -1.59 1.50
C GLU A 28 -12.23 -1.15 0.18
N ASN A 29 -13.22 -0.26 0.24
CA ASN A 29 -13.87 0.29 -0.96
C ASN A 29 -12.90 1.06 -1.86
N ARG A 30 -11.97 1.84 -1.27
CA ARG A 30 -11.01 2.64 -2.05
C ARG A 30 -9.88 1.82 -2.65
N ILE A 31 -9.43 0.78 -1.96
CA ILE A 31 -8.50 -0.19 -2.54
C ILE A 31 -9.17 -0.87 -3.74
N ASN A 32 -10.44 -1.26 -3.61
CA ASN A 32 -11.21 -1.84 -4.71
C ASN A 32 -11.42 -0.84 -5.87
N ASP A 33 -11.74 0.43 -5.60
CA ASP A 33 -11.76 1.49 -6.61
C ASP A 33 -10.40 1.60 -7.34
N GLY A 34 -9.30 1.45 -6.58
CA GLY A 34 -7.94 1.41 -7.10
C GLY A 34 -7.74 0.25 -8.07
N VAL A 35 -8.12 -0.97 -7.66
CA VAL A 35 -8.07 -2.18 -8.51
C VAL A 35 -8.83 -1.93 -9.81
N VAL A 36 -10.11 -1.55 -9.73
CA VAL A 36 -10.97 -1.30 -10.90
C VAL A 36 -10.38 -0.22 -11.81
N LEU A 37 -9.80 0.83 -11.25
CA LEU A 37 -9.15 1.88 -12.05
C LEU A 37 -7.96 1.31 -12.84
N ARG A 38 -7.11 0.49 -12.22
CA ARG A 38 -5.91 -0.07 -12.87
C ARG A 38 -6.29 -1.14 -13.91
N GLU A 39 -7.30 -1.95 -13.64
CA GLU A 39 -7.86 -2.89 -14.62
C GLU A 39 -8.36 -2.16 -15.87
N ARG A 40 -9.05 -1.02 -15.70
CA ARG A 40 -9.50 -0.18 -16.84
C ARG A 40 -8.36 0.44 -17.63
N LEU A 41 -7.20 0.62 -17.00
CA LEU A 41 -5.96 1.04 -17.68
C LEU A 41 -5.22 -0.13 -18.33
N GLY A 42 -5.74 -1.36 -18.24
CA GLY A 42 -5.11 -2.56 -18.76
C GLY A 42 -3.94 -3.05 -17.92
N LEU A 43 -3.94 -2.80 -16.61
CA LEU A 43 -2.90 -3.22 -15.68
C LEU A 43 -3.43 -4.31 -14.72
N PRO A 44 -2.65 -5.39 -14.48
CA PRO A 44 -1.44 -5.75 -15.20
C PRO A 44 -1.76 -6.18 -16.64
N SER A 45 -0.75 -6.11 -17.53
CA SER A 45 -0.84 -6.64 -18.89
C SER A 45 0.23 -7.69 -19.14
N THR A 46 0.20 -8.33 -20.31
CA THR A 46 1.28 -9.23 -20.76
C THR A 46 2.64 -8.52 -20.84
N LYS A 47 2.64 -7.19 -21.03
CA LYS A 47 3.84 -6.37 -21.16
C LYS A 47 4.32 -5.79 -19.85
N THR A 48 3.46 -5.73 -18.83
CA THR A 48 3.76 -5.06 -17.57
C THR A 48 3.03 -5.70 -16.39
N ASN A 49 3.81 -6.25 -15.47
CA ASN A 49 3.31 -6.84 -14.22
C ASN A 49 3.64 -5.97 -12.99
N ALA A 50 4.25 -4.80 -13.19
CA ALA A 50 4.60 -3.87 -12.13
C ALA A 50 3.84 -2.56 -12.26
N TYR A 51 3.14 -2.17 -11.21
CA TYR A 51 2.33 -0.96 -11.20
C TYR A 51 1.98 -0.51 -9.78
N ARG A 52 1.62 0.77 -9.66
CA ARG A 52 1.09 1.33 -8.42
C ARG A 52 -0.41 1.11 -8.32
N LEU A 53 -0.83 0.29 -7.37
CA LEU A 53 -2.23 0.05 -7.06
C LEU A 53 -2.86 1.20 -6.27
N VAL A 54 -2.16 1.69 -5.24
CA VAL A 54 -2.62 2.80 -4.39
C VAL A 54 -1.55 3.90 -4.37
N ASN A 55 -1.95 5.12 -4.71
CA ASN A 55 -1.11 6.31 -4.83
C ASN A 55 -1.45 7.36 -3.77
N SER A 56 -1.50 6.94 -2.50
CA SER A 56 -1.71 7.82 -1.36
C SER A 56 -2.94 8.72 -1.55
N GLU A 57 -2.78 10.04 -1.40
CA GLU A 57 -3.82 11.05 -1.56
C GLU A 57 -4.48 11.04 -2.94
N GLY A 58 -3.76 10.62 -3.99
CA GLY A 58 -4.32 10.48 -5.33
C GLY A 58 -5.47 9.47 -5.39
N ASP A 59 -5.41 8.41 -4.58
CA ASP A 59 -6.47 7.43 -4.41
C ASP A 59 -7.27 7.66 -3.11
N ARG A 60 -7.13 8.85 -2.51
CA ARG A 60 -7.80 9.28 -1.27
C ARG A 60 -7.39 8.45 -0.05
N LEU A 61 -6.25 7.77 -0.06
CA LEU A 61 -5.75 7.00 1.09
C LEU A 61 -4.43 7.64 1.55
N SER A 62 -4.52 8.87 2.06
CA SER A 62 -3.36 9.69 2.45
C SER A 62 -2.41 8.91 3.38
N GLY A 63 -1.19 8.67 2.91
CA GLY A 63 -0.14 7.96 3.64
C GLY A 63 -0.06 6.45 3.38
N LEU A 64 -0.93 5.89 2.53
CA LEU A 64 -0.87 4.51 2.08
C LEU A 64 -0.43 4.43 0.62
N ILE A 65 0.67 3.74 0.35
CA ILE A 65 1.10 3.40 -1.02
C ILE A 65 1.15 1.89 -1.13
N VAL A 66 0.65 1.36 -2.24
CA VAL A 66 0.73 -0.07 -2.56
C VAL A 66 1.25 -0.22 -3.98
N ASP A 67 2.42 -0.82 -4.10
CA ASP A 67 3.06 -1.15 -5.37
C ASP A 67 3.02 -2.67 -5.56
N LEU A 68 2.57 -3.11 -6.74
CA LEU A 68 2.52 -4.51 -7.12
C LEU A 68 3.66 -4.81 -8.07
N PHE A 69 4.42 -5.88 -7.81
CA PHE A 69 5.55 -6.35 -8.59
C PHE A 69 5.39 -7.86 -8.86
N GLY A 70 4.67 -8.21 -9.92
CA GLY A 70 4.32 -9.60 -10.19
C GLY A 70 3.42 -10.17 -9.10
N HIS A 71 3.96 -11.08 -8.28
CA HIS A 71 3.23 -11.72 -7.17
C HIS A 71 3.46 -11.09 -5.79
N GLU A 72 4.25 -10.02 -5.74
CA GLU A 72 4.65 -9.34 -4.53
C GLU A 72 3.94 -7.99 -4.42
N ALA A 73 3.33 -7.73 -3.27
CA ALA A 73 2.80 -6.42 -2.92
C ALA A 73 3.71 -5.73 -1.90
N VAL A 74 4.24 -4.56 -2.25
CA VAL A 74 5.01 -3.72 -1.35
C VAL A 74 4.10 -2.60 -0.84
N ILE A 75 3.85 -2.59 0.46
CA ILE A 75 3.02 -1.57 1.11
C ILE A 75 3.95 -0.60 1.83
N ALA A 76 3.94 0.66 1.41
CA ALA A 76 4.64 1.72 2.10
C ALA A 76 3.66 2.52 2.97
N SER A 77 4.03 2.67 4.23
CA SER A 77 3.21 3.33 5.26
C SER A 77 3.91 4.59 5.74
N SER A 78 3.24 5.73 5.62
CA SER A 78 3.75 7.04 6.03
C SER A 78 2.77 7.85 6.87
N ALA A 79 1.68 7.22 7.33
CA ALA A 79 0.69 7.84 8.20
C ALA A 79 0.35 6.95 9.39
N ALA A 80 0.07 7.56 10.54
CA ALA A 80 -0.19 6.83 11.77
C ALA A 80 -1.41 5.90 11.69
N TRP A 81 -2.44 6.29 10.95
CA TRP A 81 -3.61 5.44 10.75
C TRP A 81 -3.29 4.18 9.93
N VAL A 82 -2.34 4.26 8.99
CA VAL A 82 -1.94 3.11 8.17
C VAL A 82 -1.27 2.05 9.04
N GLU A 83 -0.37 2.47 9.93
CA GLU A 83 0.22 1.57 10.94
C GLU A 83 -0.85 1.01 11.89
N LYS A 84 -1.80 1.83 12.34
CA LYS A 84 -2.91 1.39 13.21
C LYS A 84 -3.76 0.29 12.58
N TYR A 85 -4.01 0.35 11.27
CA TYR A 85 -4.83 -0.61 10.52
C TYR A 85 -4.01 -1.61 9.69
N LYS A 86 -2.72 -1.79 10.03
CA LYS A 86 -1.76 -2.61 9.27
C LYS A 86 -2.31 -4.00 8.91
N GLN A 87 -2.89 -4.72 9.87
CA GLN A 87 -3.38 -6.07 9.63
C GLN A 87 -4.56 -6.07 8.66
N GLN A 88 -5.57 -5.21 8.88
CA GLN A 88 -6.74 -5.14 8.02
C GLN A 88 -6.39 -4.68 6.60
N ILE A 89 -5.40 -3.79 6.45
CA ILE A 89 -4.88 -3.39 5.14
C ILE A 89 -4.20 -4.59 4.45
N LYS A 90 -3.33 -5.32 5.16
CA LYS A 90 -2.72 -6.56 4.63
C LYS A 90 -3.80 -7.56 4.18
N ASP A 91 -4.84 -7.74 4.97
CA ASP A 91 -5.96 -8.65 4.67
C ASP A 91 -6.78 -8.18 3.45
N CYS A 92 -6.89 -6.88 3.21
CA CYS A 92 -7.53 -6.36 2.01
C CYS A 92 -6.64 -6.60 0.77
N ILE A 93 -5.34 -6.33 0.89
CA ILE A 93 -4.41 -6.49 -0.23
C ILE A 93 -4.19 -7.97 -0.59
N SER A 94 -4.24 -8.89 0.38
CA SER A 94 -4.11 -10.33 0.13
C SER A 94 -5.28 -10.93 -0.66
N LYS A 95 -6.45 -10.27 -0.68
CA LYS A 95 -7.61 -10.70 -1.48
C LYS A 95 -7.46 -10.36 -2.97
N ILE A 96 -6.48 -9.53 -3.35
CA ILE A 96 -6.29 -9.11 -4.72
C ILE A 96 -5.67 -10.26 -5.52
N SER A 97 -6.25 -10.55 -6.70
CA SER A 97 -5.75 -11.60 -7.57
C SER A 97 -4.26 -11.39 -7.88
N ASN A 98 -3.49 -12.49 -7.85
CA ASN A 98 -2.06 -12.55 -8.12
C ASN A 98 -1.13 -12.10 -6.99
N VAL A 99 -1.63 -11.56 -5.86
CA VAL A 99 -0.80 -11.25 -4.69
C VAL A 99 -0.60 -12.51 -3.84
N ASN A 100 0.63 -12.99 -3.76
CA ASN A 100 1.00 -14.16 -2.93
C ASN A 100 1.75 -13.75 -1.66
N HIS A 101 2.40 -12.58 -1.72
CA HIS A 101 3.34 -12.15 -0.73
C HIS A 101 3.19 -10.65 -0.51
N ILE A 102 3.29 -10.23 0.75
CA ILE A 102 3.16 -8.84 1.15
C ILE A 102 4.41 -8.44 1.93
N THR A 103 5.04 -7.35 1.52
CA THR A 103 6.18 -6.72 2.19
C THR A 103 5.73 -5.38 2.75
N TRP A 104 5.91 -5.16 4.06
CA TRP A 104 5.53 -3.91 4.72
C TRP A 104 6.75 -3.02 4.93
N ARG A 105 6.72 -1.79 4.43
CA ARG A 105 7.82 -0.83 4.49
C ARG A 105 7.38 0.46 5.19
N PRO A 106 7.57 0.58 6.51
CA PRO A 106 7.25 1.80 7.23
C PRO A 106 8.25 2.91 6.87
N SER A 107 7.76 4.12 6.61
CA SER A 107 8.58 5.31 6.38
C SER A 107 8.95 5.93 7.73
N ILE A 108 9.97 5.38 8.39
CA ILE A 108 10.32 5.67 9.79
C ILE A 108 10.44 7.19 10.05
N ASP A 109 11.15 7.91 9.18
CA ASP A 109 11.35 9.36 9.36
C ASP A 109 10.04 10.15 9.27
N ILE A 110 9.15 9.79 8.34
CA ILE A 110 7.85 10.46 8.18
C ILE A 110 6.90 10.09 9.33
N LEU A 111 6.92 8.83 9.76
CA LEU A 111 6.10 8.37 10.88
C LEU A 111 6.51 9.04 12.19
N LYS A 112 7.81 9.35 12.36
CA LYS A 112 8.28 10.16 13.47
C LYS A 112 7.66 11.56 13.47
N GLU A 113 7.48 12.17 12.31
CA GLU A 113 6.78 13.46 12.16
C GLU A 113 5.26 13.36 12.39
N GLU A 114 4.67 12.16 12.26
CA GLU A 114 3.28 11.83 12.64
C GLU A 114 3.14 11.54 14.15
N GLY A 115 4.25 11.50 14.90
CA GLY A 115 4.27 11.17 16.33
C GLY A 115 4.39 9.67 16.63
N LEU A 116 4.73 8.84 15.65
CA LEU A 116 5.04 7.41 15.82
C LEU A 116 6.55 7.17 15.70
N ASP A 117 7.20 6.91 16.83
CA ASP A 117 8.62 6.52 16.84
C ASP A 117 8.77 5.00 16.77
N LEU A 118 9.03 4.49 15.56
CA LEU A 118 9.26 3.07 15.29
C LEU A 118 10.73 2.66 15.39
N SER A 119 11.63 3.57 15.79
CA SER A 119 13.07 3.26 15.90
C SER A 119 13.39 2.21 16.98
N ASN A 120 12.50 2.03 17.96
CA ASN A 120 12.68 1.11 19.10
C ASN A 120 11.84 -0.17 19.00
N SER A 121 10.91 -0.27 18.05
CA SER A 121 10.10 -1.47 17.87
C SER A 121 10.91 -2.50 17.07
N GLY A 122 11.45 -3.51 17.77
CA GLY A 122 12.12 -4.69 17.16
C GLY A 122 11.19 -5.60 16.34
N ASP A 123 10.05 -5.07 15.91
CA ASP A 123 8.98 -5.74 15.16
C ASP A 123 8.94 -5.24 13.70
N VAL A 124 10.09 -4.76 13.21
CA VAL A 124 10.37 -4.87 11.78
C VAL A 124 10.45 -6.37 11.55
N ASP A 125 9.42 -6.92 10.94
CA ASP A 125 9.29 -8.33 10.56
C ASP A 125 10.42 -8.65 9.56
N LEU A 126 11.63 -8.78 10.08
CA LEU A 126 12.89 -9.07 9.40
C LEU A 126 13.00 -10.56 9.12
N SER A 127 11.88 -11.27 8.90
CA SER A 127 11.90 -12.51 8.12
C SER A 127 12.19 -12.17 6.64
N ASP A 128 13.24 -11.39 6.42
CA ASP A 128 13.77 -10.88 5.17
C ASP A 128 14.59 -11.99 4.53
N SER A 129 13.89 -13.00 4.00
CA SER A 129 14.45 -13.63 2.81
C SER A 129 14.56 -12.51 1.77
N GLN A 130 15.74 -12.29 1.17
CA GLN A 130 15.87 -11.42 0.01
C GLN A 130 14.81 -11.81 -1.03
N LYS A 131 13.70 -11.07 -1.05
CA LYS A 131 12.62 -11.31 -1.99
C LYS A 131 12.99 -10.60 -3.27
N MET A 132 13.46 -11.39 -4.22
CA MET A 132 13.65 -10.96 -5.58
C MET A 132 12.34 -11.15 -6.34
N ALA A 133 11.78 -10.05 -6.85
CA ALA A 133 10.64 -10.11 -7.75
C ALA A 133 11.11 -10.00 -9.20
N LYS A 134 10.60 -10.90 -10.05
CA LYS A 134 10.74 -10.77 -11.50
C LYS A 134 9.69 -9.78 -12.00
N VAL A 135 10.16 -8.63 -12.47
CA VAL A 135 9.34 -7.53 -12.95
C VAL A 135 9.44 -7.43 -14.46
N THR A 136 8.31 -7.32 -15.13
CA THR A 136 8.22 -7.02 -16.56
C THR A 136 7.69 -5.59 -16.70
N LEU A 137 8.37 -4.75 -17.45
CA LEU A 137 7.98 -3.38 -17.80
C LEU A 137 8.21 -3.18 -19.30
N HIS A 138 7.15 -2.88 -20.05
CA HIS A 138 7.20 -2.74 -21.51
C HIS A 138 8.01 -3.84 -22.23
N ASP A 139 7.71 -5.11 -21.93
CA ASP A 139 8.39 -6.30 -22.50
C ASP A 139 9.86 -6.51 -22.05
N LEU A 140 10.40 -5.64 -21.19
CA LEU A 140 11.72 -5.79 -20.56
C LEU A 140 11.61 -6.46 -19.18
N ASN A 141 12.52 -7.38 -18.89
CA ASN A 141 12.54 -8.12 -17.62
C ASN A 141 13.64 -7.60 -16.69
N PHE A 142 13.27 -7.38 -15.43
CA PHE A 142 14.13 -6.92 -14.36
C PHE A 142 14.02 -7.88 -13.16
N LEU A 143 15.10 -8.01 -12.42
CA LEU A 143 15.10 -8.61 -11.09
C LEU A 143 15.26 -7.49 -10.08
N MET A 144 14.29 -7.33 -9.20
CA MET A 144 14.28 -6.26 -8.19
C MET A 144 14.30 -6.87 -6.79
N THR A 145 15.17 -6.34 -5.93
CA THR A 145 15.14 -6.63 -4.50
C THR A 145 14.10 -5.71 -3.85
N LEU A 146 13.15 -6.29 -3.12
CA LEU A 146 12.05 -5.52 -2.51
C LEU A 146 12.38 -4.95 -1.12
N ILE A 147 13.53 -5.35 -0.58
CA ILE A 147 14.06 -4.95 0.71
C ILE A 147 15.43 -4.31 0.45
N ASP A 148 15.67 -3.14 1.03
CA ASP A 148 17.00 -2.56 1.03
C ASP A 148 17.82 -3.23 2.13
N SER A 149 18.69 -4.16 1.77
CA SER A 149 19.81 -4.53 2.62
C SER A 149 20.81 -3.37 2.59
N PHE A 150 20.59 -2.34 3.40
CA PHE A 150 21.64 -1.38 3.69
C PHE A 150 22.69 -2.09 4.55
N PRO A 151 23.95 -2.25 4.11
CA PRO A 151 25.01 -2.63 5.03
C PRO A 151 25.09 -1.53 6.10
N LYS A 152 25.05 -1.94 7.37
CA LYS A 152 25.33 -1.08 8.52
C LYS A 152 26.73 -0.48 8.44
#